data_AF-A0A953W524-F1
#
_entry.id   AF-A0A953W524-F1
#
_cell.length_a   1.000
_cell.length_b   1.000
_cell.length_c   1.000
_cell.angle_alpha   90.00
_cell.angle_beta   90.00
_cell.angle_gamma   90.00
#
_symmetry.space_group_name_H-M   'P 1'
#
loop_
_entity.id
_entity.type
_entity.pdbx_description
1 polymer ?
#
loop_
_entity_poly.entity_id
_entity_poly.type
_entity_poly.pdbx_seq_one_letter_code
_entity_poly.pdbx_strand_id
1 'polypeptide(L)'
;LALDTHASLAFAAGSILNIKTGRKIDLEQRTIARRVWSADDADPDPAWPRAAFNVVDLANGKPDIAVAIGLTHDIAADVRAFVERALPNVGRILVCQPSTGPSTLAVAGGRHAFDLAEATSAQICATSSAGQRPAIHVFIAAPNAFTFFLGQRQPVLGKLTLYEFDFGNGRTGSYTPSLTLPLSS
;
A
#
# COMPACT_ATOMS: atom_id res chain seq x y z
N LEU A 1 -8.70 13.22 10.79
CA LEU A 1 -9.46 12.81 9.58
C LEU A 1 -10.11 11.45 9.86
N ALA A 2 -11.43 11.31 9.72
CA ALA A 2 -12.09 10.01 9.84
C ALA A 2 -12.00 9.26 8.50
N LEU A 3 -11.21 8.19 8.45
CA LEU A 3 -11.03 7.36 7.25
C LEU A 3 -11.92 6.12 7.33
N ASP A 4 -13.24 6.29 7.24
CA ASP A 4 -14.18 5.19 6.92
C ASP A 4 -14.31 5.09 5.38
N THR A 5 -13.18 4.90 4.69
CA THR A 5 -13.08 5.06 3.24
C THR A 5 -12.35 3.90 2.58
N HIS A 6 -12.64 3.67 1.30
CA HIS A 6 -11.88 2.73 0.47
C HIS A 6 -10.40 3.12 0.42
N ALA A 7 -9.51 2.13 0.29
CA ALA A 7 -8.05 2.32 0.35
C ALA A 7 -7.55 3.45 -0.58
N SER A 8 -8.19 3.65 -1.74
CA SER A 8 -7.79 4.69 -2.69
C SER A 8 -7.98 6.10 -2.15
N LEU A 9 -9.03 6.34 -1.36
CA LEU A 9 -9.28 7.66 -0.78
C LEU A 9 -8.31 7.97 0.36
N ALA A 10 -7.99 6.97 1.20
CA ALA A 10 -6.95 7.11 2.21
C ALA A 10 -5.60 7.47 1.58
N PHE A 11 -5.24 6.77 0.50
CA PHE A 11 -4.01 7.03 -0.25
C PHE A 11 -4.03 8.43 -0.89
N ALA A 12 -5.12 8.80 -1.56
CA ALA A 12 -5.28 10.11 -2.18
C ALA A 12 -5.11 11.24 -1.16
N ALA A 13 -5.77 11.12 0.00
CA ALA A 13 -5.66 12.07 1.09
C ALA A 13 -4.20 12.22 1.55
N GLY A 14 -3.46 11.11 1.68
CA GLY A 14 -2.04 11.14 1.99
C GLY A 14 -1.19 11.83 0.92
N SER A 15 -1.47 11.56 -0.36
CA SER A 15 -0.73 12.16 -1.48
C SER A 15 -0.91 13.68 -1.57
N ILE A 16 -2.08 14.20 -1.18
CA ILE A 16 -2.38 15.64 -1.11
C ILE A 16 -1.79 16.25 0.17
N LEU A 17 -2.00 15.58 1.32
CA LEU A 17 -1.50 16.00 2.63
C LEU A 17 -0.08 15.47 2.87
N ASN A 18 0.81 15.77 1.94
CA ASN A 18 2.21 15.38 2.01
C ASN A 18 2.90 16.00 3.24
N ILE A 19 3.88 15.29 3.80
CA ILE A 19 4.78 15.70 4.91
C ILE A 19 5.33 17.12 4.72
N LYS A 20 5.55 17.57 3.48
CA LYS A 20 6.01 18.94 3.17
C LYS A 20 5.04 20.06 3.55
N THR A 21 3.79 19.74 3.88
CA THR A 21 2.79 20.73 4.32
C THR A 21 2.94 21.15 5.79
N GLY A 22 3.82 20.48 6.56
CA GLY A 22 4.12 20.83 7.96
C GLY A 22 2.95 20.61 8.94
N ARG A 23 1.88 19.95 8.51
CA ARG A 23 0.68 19.72 9.33
C ARG A 23 0.84 18.43 10.13
N LYS A 24 0.54 18.49 11.44
CA LYS A 24 0.32 17.30 12.27
C LYS A 24 -1.03 16.70 11.88
N ILE A 25 -1.04 15.41 11.53
CA ILE A 25 -2.23 14.73 11.03
C ILE A 25 -2.55 13.54 11.92
N ASP A 26 -3.66 13.67 12.62
CA ASP A 26 -4.25 12.60 13.42
C ASP A 26 -5.31 11.87 12.58
N LEU A 27 -5.13 10.56 12.43
CA LEU A 27 -6.00 9.69 11.65
C LEU A 27 -6.88 8.90 12.60
N GLU A 28 -8.19 8.99 12.44
CA GLU A 28 -9.08 8.10 13.18
C GLU A 28 -9.14 6.76 12.44
N GLN A 29 -8.63 5.72 13.09
CA GLN A 29 -8.63 4.35 12.61
C GLN A 29 -9.59 3.52 13.45
N ARG A 30 -10.56 2.85 12.80
CA ARG A 30 -11.38 1.85 13.46
C ARG A 30 -10.61 0.53 13.48
N THR A 31 -10.33 0.05 14.69
CA THR A 31 -9.87 -1.32 14.97
C THR A 31 -10.97 -2.01 15.80
N ILE A 32 -10.62 -2.82 16.81
CA ILE A 32 -11.60 -3.33 17.79
C ILE A 32 -12.24 -2.17 18.59
N ALA A 33 -11.53 -1.04 18.72
CA ALA A 33 -12.06 0.22 19.26
C ALA A 33 -11.72 1.39 18.32
N ARG A 34 -12.44 2.51 18.43
CA ARG A 34 -12.08 3.78 17.76
C ARG A 34 -10.79 4.30 18.40
N ARG A 35 -9.71 4.40 17.63
CA ARG A 35 -8.43 4.96 18.08
C ARG A 35 -7.97 6.05 17.14
N VAL A 36 -7.36 7.08 17.72
CA VAL A 36 -6.66 8.13 16.97
C VAL A 36 -5.22 7.70 16.84
N TRP A 37 -4.74 7.56 15.61
CA TRP A 37 -3.39 7.16 15.25
C TRP A 37 -2.64 8.36 14.67
N SER A 38 -1.42 8.57 15.14
CA SER A 38 -0.49 9.58 14.61
C SER A 38 0.84 8.91 14.30
N ALA A 39 1.65 9.50 13.42
CA ALA A 39 3.00 9.03 13.14
C ALA A 39 3.93 9.09 14.37
N ASP A 40 3.56 9.84 15.42
CA ASP A 40 4.30 10.02 16.67
C ASP A 40 3.50 9.55 17.91
N ASP A 41 2.51 8.67 17.73
CA ASP A 41 1.63 8.23 18.83
C ASP A 41 2.25 7.27 19.84
N ALA A 42 3.42 6.69 19.51
CA ALA A 42 4.18 5.80 20.38
C ALA A 42 5.68 5.85 20.05
N ASP A 43 6.51 5.43 21.01
CA ASP A 43 7.90 5.13 20.77
C ASP A 43 8.03 3.84 19.94
N PRO A 44 9.04 3.74 19.04
CA PRO A 44 9.31 2.51 18.29
C PRO A 44 9.53 1.32 19.21
N ASP A 45 8.81 0.24 18.95
CA ASP A 45 8.99 -1.03 19.67
C ASP A 45 9.67 -2.06 18.74
N PRO A 46 10.87 -2.57 19.11
CA PRO A 46 11.54 -3.63 18.35
C PRO A 46 10.74 -4.94 18.24
N ALA A 47 9.75 -5.16 19.10
CA ALA A 47 8.88 -6.33 19.06
C ALA A 47 7.77 -6.24 18.00
N TRP A 48 7.54 -5.07 17.40
CA TRP A 48 6.56 -4.95 16.33
C TRP A 48 6.96 -5.76 15.09
N PRO A 49 5.98 -6.41 14.41
CA PRO A 49 6.21 -7.05 13.13
C PRO A 49 6.86 -6.10 12.13
N ARG A 50 7.93 -6.53 11.46
CA ARG A 50 8.55 -5.72 10.40
C ARG A 50 7.89 -6.00 9.06
N ALA A 51 8.08 -5.12 8.08
CA ALA A 51 7.74 -5.44 6.70
C ALA A 51 8.71 -6.52 6.17
N ALA A 52 8.16 -7.65 5.73
CA ALA A 52 8.85 -8.71 5.02
C ALA A 52 8.48 -8.62 3.54
N PHE A 53 9.49 -8.78 2.67
CA PHE A 53 9.36 -8.58 1.24
C PHE A 53 9.77 -9.82 0.47
N ASN A 54 8.99 -10.16 -0.55
CA ASN A 54 9.31 -11.20 -1.52
C ASN A 54 9.11 -10.66 -2.93
N VAL A 55 10.08 -10.86 -3.82
CA VAL A 55 9.99 -10.45 -5.23
C VAL A 55 9.79 -11.69 -6.08
N VAL A 56 8.74 -11.66 -6.90
CA VAL A 56 8.43 -12.71 -7.87
C VAL A 56 8.65 -12.16 -9.26
N ASP A 57 9.66 -12.66 -9.96
CA ASP A 57 9.89 -12.36 -11.36
C ASP A 57 8.91 -13.12 -12.26
N LEU A 58 8.28 -12.40 -13.19
CA LEU A 58 7.45 -12.96 -14.25
C LEU A 58 8.32 -13.12 -15.51
N ALA A 59 8.14 -14.24 -16.23
CA ALA A 59 9.02 -14.65 -17.34
C ALA A 59 9.00 -13.72 -18.59
N ASN A 60 8.37 -12.55 -18.51
CA ASN A 60 8.13 -11.65 -19.64
C ASN A 60 9.14 -10.48 -19.73
N GLY A 61 9.99 -10.28 -18.71
CA GLY A 61 11.00 -9.22 -18.67
C GLY A 61 10.44 -7.80 -18.80
N LYS A 62 9.16 -7.60 -18.47
CA LYS A 62 8.46 -6.33 -18.67
C LYS A 62 8.79 -5.32 -17.55
N PRO A 63 8.69 -4.02 -17.83
CA PRO A 63 9.20 -3.01 -16.91
C PRO A 63 8.31 -2.82 -15.67
N ASP A 64 6.99 -2.95 -15.80
CA ASP A 64 6.05 -2.56 -14.75
C ASP A 64 6.11 -3.49 -13.54
N ILE A 65 5.73 -2.96 -12.38
CA ILE A 65 5.79 -3.68 -11.11
C ILE A 65 4.41 -3.66 -10.48
N ALA A 66 3.94 -4.83 -10.08
CA ALA A 66 2.81 -4.94 -9.16
C ALA A 66 3.30 -5.02 -7.72
N VAL A 67 2.60 -4.37 -6.80
CA VAL A 67 2.90 -4.33 -5.37
C VAL A 67 1.69 -4.86 -4.63
N ALA A 68 1.81 -6.06 -4.05
CA ALA A 68 0.78 -6.70 -3.24
C ALA A 68 1.08 -6.46 -1.76
N ILE A 69 0.31 -5.58 -1.11
CA ILE A 69 0.49 -5.24 0.30
C ILE A 69 -0.61 -5.93 1.13
N GLY A 70 -0.27 -7.04 1.77
CA GLY A 70 -1.18 -7.85 2.58
C GLY A 70 -0.84 -7.78 4.07
N LEU A 71 -1.17 -6.66 4.73
CA LEU A 71 -0.91 -6.50 6.18
C LEU A 71 -2.01 -7.13 7.03
N THR A 72 -3.27 -6.98 6.64
CA THR A 72 -4.42 -7.50 7.40
C THR A 72 -4.80 -8.92 7.03
N HIS A 73 -4.63 -9.29 5.76
CA HIS A 73 -4.83 -10.63 5.22
C HIS A 73 -3.94 -10.82 3.99
N ASP A 74 -3.71 -12.08 3.60
CA ASP A 74 -2.93 -12.40 2.41
C ASP A 74 -3.74 -12.14 1.14
N ILE A 75 -3.12 -11.44 0.18
CA ILE A 75 -3.68 -11.13 -1.14
C ILE A 75 -2.75 -11.56 -2.28
N ALA A 76 -1.63 -12.23 -1.97
CA ALA A 76 -0.57 -12.48 -2.96
C ALA A 76 -1.06 -13.35 -4.13
N ALA A 77 -1.85 -14.39 -3.84
CA ALA A 77 -2.40 -15.29 -4.86
C ALA A 77 -3.41 -14.56 -5.78
N ASP A 78 -4.33 -13.80 -5.19
CA ASP A 78 -5.36 -13.06 -5.94
C ASP A 78 -4.76 -11.97 -6.83
N VAL A 79 -3.77 -11.24 -6.29
CA VAL A 79 -3.03 -10.23 -7.06
C VAL A 79 -2.27 -10.88 -8.20
N ARG A 80 -1.59 -12.01 -7.96
CA ARG A 80 -0.90 -12.75 -9.03
C ARG A 80 -1.84 -13.15 -10.15
N ALA A 81 -2.98 -13.76 -9.80
CA ALA A 81 -3.99 -14.18 -10.78
C ALA A 81 -4.55 -12.98 -11.58
N PHE A 82 -4.74 -11.83 -10.93
CA PHE A 82 -5.16 -10.60 -11.60
C PHE A 82 -4.08 -10.07 -12.55
N VAL A 83 -2.83 -10.00 -12.09
CA VAL A 83 -1.67 -9.50 -12.85
C VAL A 83 -1.46 -10.31 -14.12
N GLU A 84 -1.40 -11.64 -14.01
CA GLU A 84 -1.19 -12.55 -15.15
C GLU A 84 -2.31 -12.42 -16.20
N ARG A 85 -3.53 -12.10 -15.77
CA ARG A 85 -4.70 -11.95 -16.65
C ARG A 85 -4.84 -10.55 -17.26
N ALA A 86 -4.59 -9.49 -16.50
CA ALA A 86 -5.03 -8.14 -16.82
C ALA A 86 -3.91 -7.11 -16.98
N LEU A 87 -2.68 -7.40 -16.53
CA LEU A 87 -1.56 -6.47 -16.53
C LEU A 87 -0.34 -7.03 -17.30
N PRO A 88 -0.42 -7.11 -18.65
CA PRO A 88 0.60 -7.79 -19.48
C PRO A 88 1.97 -7.12 -19.48
N ASN A 89 2.08 -5.88 -18.99
CA ASN A 89 3.34 -5.14 -18.88
C ASN A 89 3.99 -5.26 -17.50
N VAL A 90 3.36 -5.93 -16.54
CA VAL A 90 3.99 -6.21 -15.26
C VAL A 90 4.97 -7.36 -15.44
N GLY A 91 6.23 -7.12 -15.07
CA GLY A 91 7.28 -8.14 -15.08
C GLY A 91 7.70 -8.63 -13.71
N ARG A 92 7.29 -7.95 -12.64
CA ARG A 92 7.61 -8.34 -11.26
C ARG A 92 6.44 -8.07 -10.33
N ILE A 93 6.30 -8.93 -9.33
CA ILE A 93 5.38 -8.73 -8.21
C ILE A 93 6.20 -8.60 -6.93
N LEU A 94 6.13 -7.45 -6.28
CA LEU A 94 6.64 -7.22 -4.93
C LEU A 94 5.52 -7.53 -3.93
N VAL A 95 5.69 -8.58 -3.14
CA VAL A 95 4.80 -8.93 -2.04
C VAL A 95 5.34 -8.33 -0.75
N CYS A 96 4.50 -7.58 -0.03
CA CYS A 96 4.77 -6.99 1.27
C CYS A 96 3.79 -7.57 2.30
N GLN A 97 4.34 -8.19 3.34
CA GLN A 97 3.58 -8.80 4.43
C GLN A 97 4.27 -8.52 5.77
N PRO A 98 3.57 -8.63 6.91
CA PRO A 98 4.23 -8.58 8.22
C PRO A 98 5.15 -9.79 8.38
N SER A 99 6.28 -9.62 9.07
CA SER A 99 7.24 -10.71 9.35
C SER A 99 6.64 -11.86 10.17
N THR A 100 5.51 -11.62 10.84
CA THR A 100 4.74 -12.60 11.61
C THR A 100 3.55 -13.18 10.84
N GLY A 101 3.41 -12.84 9.55
CA GLY A 101 2.24 -13.15 8.73
C GLY A 101 1.11 -12.11 8.84
N PRO A 102 0.19 -12.06 7.86
CA PRO A 102 -0.92 -11.11 7.84
C PRO A 102 -1.90 -11.34 8.99
N SER A 103 -2.37 -10.26 9.61
CA SER A 103 -3.38 -10.31 10.66
C SER A 103 -4.01 -8.93 10.87
N THR A 104 -5.25 -8.88 11.32
CA THR A 104 -5.91 -7.63 11.72
C THR A 104 -5.20 -6.90 12.86
N LEU A 105 -4.32 -7.60 13.60
CA LEU A 105 -3.49 -7.07 14.68
C LEU A 105 -2.03 -6.84 14.29
N ALA A 106 -1.65 -7.09 13.03
CA ALA A 106 -0.26 -6.99 12.59
C ALA A 106 0.29 -5.55 12.60
N VAL A 107 -0.60 -4.55 12.57
CA VAL A 107 -0.24 -3.13 12.66
C VAL A 107 -0.68 -2.59 14.03
N ALA A 108 0.30 -2.31 14.87
CA ALA A 108 0.09 -2.05 16.30
C ALA A 108 -0.44 -0.63 16.62
N GLY A 109 -0.15 0.34 15.75
CA GLY A 109 -0.48 1.75 15.97
C GLY A 109 -0.04 2.65 14.81
N GLY A 110 -0.21 3.96 14.97
CA GLY A 110 0.11 4.95 13.95
C GLY A 110 1.60 5.05 13.65
N ARG A 111 2.46 5.07 14.67
CA ARG A 111 3.92 5.03 14.49
C ARG A 111 4.35 3.79 13.70
N HIS A 112 3.85 2.62 14.10
CA HIS A 112 4.14 1.38 13.41
C HIS A 112 3.66 1.40 11.94
N ALA A 113 2.44 1.91 11.68
CA ALA A 113 1.93 2.07 10.33
C ALA A 113 2.81 3.00 9.47
N PHE A 114 3.34 4.07 10.06
CA PHE A 114 4.27 4.99 9.42
C PHE A 114 5.59 4.31 9.06
N ASP A 115 6.20 3.57 10.01
CA ASP A 115 7.46 2.86 9.80
C ASP A 115 7.33 1.77 8.72
N LEU A 116 6.20 1.06 8.69
CA LEU A 116 5.89 0.09 7.62
C LEU A 116 5.74 0.78 6.25
N ALA A 117 5.13 1.97 6.18
CA ALA A 117 4.98 2.72 4.94
C ALA A 117 6.31 3.27 4.41
N GLU A 118 7.23 3.70 5.29
CA GLU A 118 8.62 4.01 4.95
C GLU A 118 9.31 2.81 4.31
N ALA A 119 9.33 1.68 5.02
CA ALA A 119 10.01 0.47 4.57
C ALA A 119 9.44 -0.03 3.23
N THR A 120 8.12 -0.01 3.09
CA THR A 120 7.45 -0.44 1.85
C THR A 120 7.84 0.47 0.68
N SER A 121 7.88 1.78 0.89
CA SER A 121 8.24 2.73 -0.17
C SER A 121 9.69 2.59 -0.60
N ALA A 122 10.59 2.44 0.37
CA ALA A 122 12.00 2.16 0.09
C ALA A 122 12.17 0.88 -0.73
N GLN A 123 11.43 -0.18 -0.40
CA GLN A 123 11.49 -1.43 -1.15
C GLN A 123 10.90 -1.33 -2.56
N ILE A 124 9.81 -0.57 -2.76
CA ILE A 124 9.26 -0.32 -4.10
C ILE A 124 10.29 0.40 -4.97
N CYS A 125 10.95 1.43 -4.43
CA CYS A 125 12.02 2.14 -5.13
C CYS A 125 13.22 1.22 -5.44
N ALA A 126 13.64 0.38 -4.50
CA ALA A 126 14.74 -0.56 -4.70
C ALA A 126 14.41 -1.67 -5.73
N THR A 127 13.14 -2.05 -5.82
CA THR A 127 12.67 -3.04 -6.79
C THR A 127 12.55 -2.44 -8.19
N SER A 128 12.32 -1.12 -8.28
CA SER A 128 12.29 -0.40 -9.56
C SER A 128 13.69 -0.37 -10.18
N SER A 129 13.83 -0.88 -11.40
CA SER A 129 15.14 -1.00 -12.07
C SER A 129 15.78 0.37 -12.31
N ALA A 130 17.06 0.53 -11.95
CA ALA A 130 17.81 1.75 -12.20
C ALA A 130 17.76 2.14 -13.68
N GLY A 131 17.22 3.33 -13.98
CA GLY A 131 17.16 3.89 -15.34
C GLY A 131 15.80 3.80 -16.04
N GLN A 132 14.82 3.08 -15.49
CA GLN A 132 13.43 3.11 -15.96
C GLN A 132 12.49 3.63 -14.87
N ARG A 133 11.44 4.36 -15.27
CA ARG A 133 10.31 4.72 -14.39
C ARG A 133 9.13 3.80 -14.75
N PRO A 134 9.09 2.58 -14.21
CA PRO A 134 8.00 1.65 -14.52
C PRO A 134 6.67 2.17 -13.99
N ALA A 135 5.56 1.73 -14.59
CA ALA A 135 4.27 1.93 -13.95
C ALA A 135 4.19 1.02 -12.70
N ILE A 136 3.68 1.58 -11.61
CA ILE A 136 3.51 0.86 -10.35
C ILE A 136 2.03 0.54 -10.16
N HIS A 137 1.68 -0.73 -10.03
CA HIS A 137 0.33 -1.20 -9.79
C HIS A 137 0.19 -1.63 -8.34
N VAL A 138 -0.58 -0.91 -7.53
CA VAL A 138 -0.61 -1.09 -6.06
C VAL A 138 -1.94 -1.70 -5.62
N PHE A 139 -1.87 -2.82 -4.89
CA PHE A 139 -2.98 -3.56 -4.33
C PHE A 139 -2.82 -3.59 -2.80
N ILE A 140 -3.85 -3.17 -2.04
CA ILE A 140 -3.71 -2.90 -0.60
C ILE A 140 -4.79 -3.60 0.21
N ALA A 141 -4.33 -4.44 1.14
CA ALA A 141 -5.07 -5.00 2.26
C ALA A 141 -4.38 -4.59 3.58
N ALA A 142 -4.65 -3.36 4.02
CA ALA A 142 -3.98 -2.74 5.16
C ALA A 142 -4.90 -1.73 5.88
N PRO A 143 -4.58 -1.32 7.12
CA PRO A 143 -5.29 -0.21 7.77
C PRO A 143 -5.18 1.08 6.97
N ASN A 144 -6.22 1.90 7.01
CA ASN A 144 -6.25 3.19 6.30
C ASN A 144 -5.14 4.14 6.75
N ALA A 145 -4.70 4.05 8.01
CA ALA A 145 -3.54 4.81 8.47
C ALA A 145 -2.25 4.47 7.70
N PHE A 146 -1.95 3.19 7.52
CA PHE A 146 -0.82 2.75 6.69
C PHE A 146 -0.99 3.26 5.26
N THR A 147 -2.17 3.08 4.68
CA THR A 147 -2.47 3.49 3.30
C THR A 147 -2.31 5.00 3.09
N PHE A 148 -2.73 5.80 4.07
CA PHE A 148 -2.52 7.23 4.10
C PHE A 148 -1.04 7.60 4.12
N PHE A 149 -0.27 7.00 5.04
CA PHE A 149 1.18 7.24 5.12
C PHE A 149 1.87 6.82 3.81
N LEU A 150 1.53 5.68 3.23
CA LEU A 150 2.06 5.27 1.92
C LEU A 150 1.72 6.31 0.83
N GLY A 151 0.50 6.85 0.86
CA GLY A 151 0.07 7.96 -0.01
C GLY A 151 0.96 9.20 0.06
N GLN A 152 1.44 9.57 1.25
CA GLN A 152 2.35 10.72 1.42
C GLN A 152 3.69 10.53 0.67
N ARG A 153 4.07 9.29 0.38
CA ARG A 153 5.29 8.92 -0.34
C ARG A 153 5.08 8.83 -1.85
N GLN A 154 3.87 9.08 -2.36
CA GLN A 154 3.59 9.05 -3.79
C GLN A 154 4.60 9.84 -4.65
N PRO A 155 5.08 11.03 -4.27
CA PRO A 155 6.04 11.76 -5.10
C PRO A 155 7.39 11.05 -5.32
N VAL A 156 7.86 10.24 -4.38
CA VAL A 156 9.08 9.43 -4.58
C VAL A 156 8.80 8.15 -5.36
N LEU A 157 7.58 7.60 -5.23
CA LEU A 157 7.13 6.44 -6.01
C LEU A 157 6.85 6.78 -7.48
N GLY A 158 6.49 8.03 -7.78
CA GLY A 158 6.18 8.45 -9.15
C GLY A 158 4.79 8.00 -9.60
N LYS A 159 4.66 7.61 -10.87
CA LYS A 159 3.36 7.26 -11.45
C LYS A 159 2.89 5.90 -10.94
N LEU A 160 1.70 5.85 -10.34
CA LEU A 160 1.13 4.61 -9.83
C LEU A 160 -0.38 4.55 -10.05
N THR A 161 -0.91 3.33 -10.12
CA THR A 161 -2.33 3.02 -10.19
C THR A 161 -2.70 2.12 -9.01
N LEU A 162 -3.67 2.55 -8.21
CA LEU A 162 -4.28 1.75 -7.14
C LEU A 162 -5.39 0.88 -7.72
N TYR A 163 -5.55 -0.28 -7.08
CA TYR A 163 -6.58 -1.26 -7.39
C TYR A 163 -7.41 -1.56 -6.15
N GLU A 164 -8.72 -1.58 -6.30
CA GLU A 164 -9.65 -1.97 -5.24
C GLU A 164 -10.25 -3.34 -5.52
N PHE A 165 -10.41 -4.13 -4.47
CA PHE A 165 -11.08 -5.41 -4.55
C PHE A 165 -12.60 -5.18 -4.50
N ASP A 166 -13.33 -5.73 -5.47
CA ASP A 166 -14.79 -5.70 -5.46
C ASP A 166 -15.33 -6.79 -4.50
N PHE A 167 -15.76 -6.36 -3.31
CA PHE A 167 -16.32 -7.23 -2.27
C PHE A 167 -17.79 -7.62 -2.49
N GLY A 168 -18.40 -7.21 -3.60
CA GLY A 168 -19.69 -7.72 -4.04
C GLY A 168 -20.89 -6.89 -3.59
N ASN A 169 -21.37 -6.06 -4.51
CA ASN A 169 -22.80 -5.75 -4.67
C ASN A 169 -23.23 -5.94 -6.15
N GLY A 170 -22.53 -6.80 -6.91
CA GLY A 170 -22.97 -7.18 -8.25
C GLY A 170 -21.98 -7.80 -9.24
N ARG A 171 -20.65 -7.88 -9.03
CA ARG A 171 -19.72 -8.47 -10.05
C ARG A 171 -18.45 -9.15 -9.47
N THR A 172 -18.02 -10.18 -10.21
CA THR A 172 -16.72 -10.90 -10.36
C THR A 172 -15.78 -11.26 -9.20
N GLY A 173 -15.78 -10.60 -8.03
CA GLY A 173 -14.80 -10.92 -6.97
C GLY A 173 -13.35 -10.73 -7.41
N SER A 174 -13.03 -9.58 -7.98
CA SER A 174 -11.74 -9.28 -8.61
C SER A 174 -11.36 -7.81 -8.39
N TYR A 175 -10.11 -7.48 -8.70
CA TYR A 175 -9.63 -6.10 -8.65
C TYR A 175 -10.12 -5.24 -9.82
N THR A 176 -10.30 -3.95 -9.57
CA THR A 176 -10.53 -2.91 -10.59
C THR A 176 -9.61 -1.72 -10.34
N PRO A 177 -9.11 -1.04 -11.39
CA PRO A 177 -8.33 0.18 -11.21
C PRO A 177 -9.22 1.29 -10.62
N SER A 178 -8.74 1.96 -9.58
CA SER A 178 -9.53 2.92 -8.80
C SER A 178 -8.98 4.35 -8.87
N LEU A 179 -7.66 4.52 -8.80
CA LEU A 179 -7.01 5.83 -8.78
C LEU A 179 -5.64 5.75 -9.46
N THR A 180 -5.33 6.68 -10.36
CA THR A 180 -3.98 6.84 -10.91
C THR A 180 -3.41 8.19 -10.48
N LEU A 181 -2.18 8.18 -9.97
CA LEU A 181 -1.46 9.37 -9.53
C LEU A 181 -0.16 9.55 -10.33
N PRO A 182 0.31 10.81 -10.54
CA PRO A 182 -0.37 12.05 -10.18
C PRO A 182 -1.69 12.23 -10.96
N LEU A 183 -2.67 12.93 -10.38
CA LEU A 183 -3.88 13.30 -11.10
C LEU A 183 -3.47 14.16 -12.30
N SER A 184 -3.87 13.76 -13.50
CA SER A 184 -3.69 14.57 -14.70
C SER A 184 -4.40 15.91 -14.47
N SER A 185 -3.65 17.01 -14.50
CA SER A 185 -4.18 18.38 -14.51
C SER A 185 -4.85 18.70 -15.83
#